data_AF-A0A1D1ZS23-F1
#
_entry.id   AF-A0A1D1ZS23-F1
#
_cell.length_a   1.000
_cell.length_b   1.000
_cell.length_c   1.000
_cell.angle_alpha   90.00
_cell.angle_beta   90.00
_cell.angle_gamma   90.00
#
_symmetry.space_group_name_H-M   'P 1'
#
loop_
_entity.id
_entity.type
_entity.pdbx_description
1 polymer ?
#
loop_
_entity_poly.entity_id
_entity_poly.type
_entity_poly.pdbx_seq_one_letter_code
_entity_poly.pdbx_strand_id
1 'polypeptide(L)'
;RQRVDSSRIGSELRLSRSRAVSPRAADRAHNMTGSLHPGAFTSRIMQRSFDGCQVSHSPRVSHPLCQPAGRPHGPRRWVFQAARTGTTSHPDLIWTSATLVENKEASLDGGLRLLRLSVEDRVQYLDGRKVRQVQRRPRWRDDFRFPGQSVALRFCPGPGAADVDGCAADGSATVRFALASSPTSARNESAGLDATLVELLLDTRARDSAASLAAQEPGTPLEVSQVLGRGFSSVLSLGADLATALEEQRPLLLLGASPGGVAALRSALSWTPLLAHAAQHPVVAVVLAPSPTAAPFVVEWEEWRQAGVKLHSV
;
A
#
# COMPACT_ATOMS: atom_id res chain seq x y z
N ARG A 1 -1.41 -63.20 -20.60
CA ARG A 1 -0.98 -63.38 -22.01
C ARG A 1 -1.03 -61.99 -22.65
N GLN A 2 0.01 -61.28 -23.05
CA GLN A 2 1.45 -61.52 -23.23
C GLN A 2 2.25 -60.39 -22.55
N ARG A 3 3.45 -60.77 -22.07
CA ARG A 3 4.59 -59.91 -21.73
C ARG A 3 5.39 -59.60 -23.00
N VAL A 4 6.30 -58.63 -22.89
CA VAL A 4 7.74 -58.59 -23.33
C VAL A 4 8.04 -57.09 -23.55
N ASP A 5 8.64 -56.39 -22.58
CA ASP A 5 10.08 -56.26 -22.25
C ASP A 5 10.74 -55.09 -23.00
N SER A 6 11.21 -54.06 -22.26
CA SER A 6 12.62 -53.83 -21.82
C SER A 6 13.42 -53.11 -22.93
N SER A 7 14.02 -51.92 -22.74
CA SER A 7 15.24 -51.62 -21.95
C SER A 7 15.52 -50.10 -22.01
N ARG A 8 15.73 -49.36 -20.91
CA ARG A 8 17.03 -49.03 -20.24
C ARG A 8 18.21 -48.65 -21.15
N ILE A 9 18.57 -47.36 -21.16
CA ILE A 9 19.94 -46.75 -21.21
C ILE A 9 19.77 -45.36 -20.50
N GLY A 10 20.39 -45.01 -19.38
CA GLY A 10 21.84 -44.80 -19.13
C GLY A 10 22.17 -43.30 -19.26
N SER A 11 22.04 -42.50 -18.19
CA SER A 11 23.15 -41.94 -17.39
C SER A 11 24.18 -41.09 -18.16
N GLU A 12 24.19 -39.77 -17.97
CA GLU A 12 25.42 -38.97 -17.82
C GLU A 12 25.19 -37.74 -16.93
N LEU A 13 25.77 -37.80 -15.74
CA LEU A 13 26.21 -36.65 -14.95
C LEU A 13 27.37 -35.98 -15.68
N ARG A 14 27.33 -34.65 -15.88
CA ARG A 14 28.55 -33.85 -16.05
C ARG A 14 28.56 -32.65 -15.10
N LEU A 15 29.33 -32.86 -14.03
CA LEU A 15 30.03 -31.82 -13.30
C LEU A 15 31.04 -31.14 -14.24
N SER A 16 31.00 -29.82 -14.35
CA SER A 16 32.13 -29.03 -14.82
C SER A 16 32.52 -28.02 -13.74
N ARG A 17 33.71 -28.26 -13.16
CA ARG A 17 34.38 -27.40 -12.21
C ARG A 17 35.11 -26.25 -12.93
N SER A 18 34.98 -25.06 -12.34
CA SER A 18 36.00 -24.02 -12.12
C SER A 18 36.87 -23.51 -13.28
N ARG A 19 36.78 -22.19 -13.51
CA ARG A 19 37.95 -21.33 -13.71
C ARG A 19 37.83 -20.08 -12.84
N ALA A 20 38.73 -19.98 -11.86
CA ALA A 20 39.10 -18.75 -11.20
C ALA A 20 40.17 -18.04 -12.04
N VAL A 21 40.05 -16.72 -12.21
CA VAL A 21 41.17 -15.81 -12.54
C VAL A 21 41.00 -14.53 -11.73
N SER A 22 42.13 -14.09 -11.19
CA SER A 22 42.39 -13.20 -10.05
C SER A 22 42.04 -11.71 -10.19
N PRO A 23 42.06 -10.97 -9.05
CA PRO A 23 41.86 -9.54 -8.93
C PRO A 23 43.16 -8.73 -9.08
N ARG A 24 43.07 -7.51 -9.63
CA ARG A 24 44.03 -6.38 -9.59
C ARG A 24 43.30 -5.18 -10.23
N ALA A 25 43.38 -3.94 -9.77
CA ALA A 25 44.32 -3.27 -8.89
C ALA A 25 43.65 -2.07 -8.19
N ALA A 26 44.12 -1.78 -6.98
CA ALA A 26 43.99 -0.50 -6.31
C ALA A 26 44.96 0.54 -6.92
N ASP A 27 44.88 1.76 -6.40
CA ASP A 27 45.76 2.92 -6.58
C ASP A 27 45.40 3.93 -7.66
N ARG A 28 44.66 4.97 -7.23
CA ARG A 28 45.08 6.38 -7.40
C ARG A 28 44.26 7.31 -6.51
N ALA A 29 44.77 7.55 -5.31
CA ALA A 29 44.53 8.78 -4.58
C ALA A 29 45.65 9.75 -4.96
N HIS A 30 45.32 10.98 -5.38
CA HIS A 30 46.18 12.16 -5.19
C HIS A 30 45.32 13.43 -5.10
N ASN A 31 45.60 14.15 -4.02
CA ASN A 31 45.20 15.49 -3.61
C ASN A 31 44.83 16.47 -4.73
N MET A 32 43.76 17.23 -4.50
CA MET A 32 43.82 18.70 -4.63
C MET A 32 42.98 19.36 -3.55
N THR A 33 43.68 20.09 -2.70
CA THR A 33 43.20 21.16 -1.81
C THR A 33 42.64 22.32 -2.63
N GLY A 34 41.45 22.80 -2.28
CA GLY A 34 40.86 24.03 -2.80
C GLY A 34 39.74 24.51 -1.88
N SER A 35 40.00 25.59 -1.16
CA SER A 35 39.12 26.23 -0.19
C SER A 35 38.28 27.36 -0.83
N LEU A 36 37.20 27.72 -0.14
CA LEU A 36 36.42 28.98 -0.17
C LEU A 36 35.08 29.05 -0.96
N HIS A 37 34.03 29.04 -0.12
CA HIS A 37 32.82 29.87 -0.09
C HIS A 37 31.53 29.55 -0.90
N PRO A 38 30.35 29.81 -0.27
CA PRO A 38 29.05 29.37 -0.75
C PRO A 38 28.40 30.40 -1.68
N GLY A 39 28.02 29.96 -2.88
CA GLY A 39 27.25 30.73 -3.85
C GLY A 39 25.76 30.47 -3.72
N ALA A 40 25.01 31.52 -3.42
CA ALA A 40 23.57 31.57 -3.37
C ALA A 40 22.90 31.07 -4.66
N PHE A 41 21.88 30.21 -4.53
CA PHE A 41 20.89 29.99 -5.57
C PHE A 41 19.55 30.56 -5.11
N THR A 42 19.15 31.61 -5.82
CA THR A 42 17.93 32.36 -5.68
C THR A 42 16.75 31.54 -6.19
N SER A 43 15.72 31.32 -5.35
CA SER A 43 14.40 30.91 -5.84
C SER A 43 13.44 32.09 -5.71
N ARG A 44 13.02 32.60 -6.86
CA ARG A 44 11.94 33.58 -6.99
C ARG A 44 10.62 32.90 -6.61
N ILE A 45 10.07 33.27 -5.46
CA ILE A 45 8.66 33.01 -5.15
C ILE A 45 7.85 34.13 -5.79
N MET A 46 7.03 33.80 -6.78
CA MET A 46 5.95 34.66 -7.23
C MET A 46 4.89 34.72 -6.12
N GLN A 47 4.88 35.83 -5.38
CA GLN A 47 3.76 36.20 -4.52
C GLN A 47 2.56 36.54 -5.41
N ARG A 48 1.47 35.77 -5.28
CA ARG A 48 0.13 36.28 -5.57
C ARG A 48 -0.43 36.82 -4.26
N SER A 49 -0.74 38.11 -4.30
CA SER A 49 -1.48 38.86 -3.29
C SER A 49 -2.81 38.16 -2.98
N PHE A 50 -3.10 38.00 -1.70
CA PHE A 50 -4.46 38.01 -1.19
C PHE A 50 -4.49 39.04 -0.06
N ASP A 51 -5.07 40.19 -0.39
CA ASP A 51 -5.39 41.26 0.53
C ASP A 51 -6.43 40.83 1.57
N GLY A 52 -6.25 41.34 2.79
CA GLY A 52 -7.36 41.61 3.69
C GLY A 52 -7.53 40.63 4.85
N CYS A 53 -6.84 40.89 5.97
CA CYS A 53 -7.47 40.95 7.29
C CYS A 53 -6.51 41.64 8.27
N GLN A 54 -6.94 42.79 8.77
CA GLN A 54 -6.20 43.61 9.73
C GLN A 54 -6.09 42.91 11.09
N VAL A 55 -4.88 42.93 11.64
CA VAL A 55 -4.59 42.60 13.03
C VAL A 55 -4.79 43.85 13.87
N SER A 56 -5.64 43.79 14.89
CA SER A 56 -5.62 44.75 16.00
C SER A 56 -5.17 44.07 17.28
N HIS A 57 -4.03 44.50 17.82
CA HIS A 57 -3.57 44.15 19.17
C HIS A 57 -4.07 45.17 20.19
N SER A 58 -4.69 44.73 21.29
CA SER A 58 -4.23 45.02 22.68
C SER A 58 -5.21 44.55 23.77
N PRO A 59 -4.74 44.41 25.03
CA PRO A 59 -5.18 43.38 25.99
C PRO A 59 -6.06 43.92 27.13
N ARG A 60 -6.77 43.03 27.84
CA ARG A 60 -7.05 43.16 29.29
C ARG A 60 -7.67 41.91 29.91
N VAL A 61 -7.24 41.69 31.15
CA VAL A 61 -7.53 40.61 32.09
C VAL A 61 -8.96 40.70 32.65
N SER A 62 -9.64 39.56 32.84
CA SER A 62 -10.59 39.35 33.96
C SER A 62 -10.85 37.85 34.15
N HIS A 63 -10.55 37.33 35.35
CA HIS A 63 -11.06 36.05 35.85
C HIS A 63 -12.59 36.12 36.07
N PRO A 64 -13.27 34.96 36.10
CA PRO A 64 -13.84 34.55 37.39
C PRO A 64 -13.68 33.05 37.71
N LEU A 65 -13.44 32.79 38.99
CA LEU A 65 -13.60 31.51 39.67
C LEU A 65 -15.08 31.31 40.05
N CYS A 66 -15.63 30.10 39.83
CA CYS A 66 -16.69 29.51 40.66
C CYS A 66 -16.87 27.99 40.38
N GLN A 67 -16.18 27.20 41.22
CA GLN A 67 -16.55 25.96 41.93
C GLN A 67 -17.21 24.72 41.26
N PRO A 68 -16.99 23.51 41.85
CA PRO A 68 -17.14 22.22 41.18
C PRO A 68 -18.48 21.53 41.50
N ALA A 69 -19.05 20.83 40.51
CA ALA A 69 -20.18 19.95 40.72
C ALA A 69 -19.99 18.61 39.99
N GLY A 70 -20.15 17.52 40.74
CA GLY A 70 -20.67 16.25 40.19
C GLY A 70 -19.66 15.16 39.83
N ARG A 71 -19.91 13.96 40.39
CA ARG A 71 -19.22 12.67 40.26
C ARG A 71 -19.37 12.01 38.86
N PRO A 72 -18.67 10.88 38.56
CA PRO A 72 -18.16 10.57 37.23
C PRO A 72 -19.24 10.01 36.30
N HIS A 73 -19.24 10.47 35.05
CA HIS A 73 -19.99 9.84 33.97
C HIS A 73 -19.22 8.62 33.45
N GLY A 74 -19.95 7.51 33.26
CA GLY A 74 -19.46 6.19 32.87
C GLY A 74 -18.72 6.12 31.53
N PRO A 75 -18.37 4.90 31.06
CA PRO A 75 -17.45 4.72 29.94
C PRO A 75 -18.00 5.44 28.70
N ARG A 76 -17.25 6.44 28.22
CA ARG A 76 -17.51 7.13 26.98
C ARG A 76 -17.42 6.11 25.85
N ARG A 77 -18.58 5.73 25.32
CA ARG A 77 -18.70 4.92 24.11
C ARG A 77 -18.18 5.75 22.95
N TRP A 78 -16.96 5.48 22.51
CA TRP A 78 -16.41 6.06 21.29
C TRP A 78 -17.19 5.49 20.11
N VAL A 79 -18.09 6.30 19.55
CA VAL A 79 -18.74 5.98 18.29
C VAL A 79 -17.80 6.42 17.19
N PHE A 80 -17.01 5.48 16.66
CA PHE A 80 -16.30 5.70 15.42
C PHE A 80 -17.33 5.77 14.30
N GLN A 81 -17.58 6.97 13.79
CA GLN A 81 -18.25 7.11 12.50
C GLN A 81 -17.27 6.59 11.44
N ALA A 82 -17.53 5.38 10.95
CA ALA A 82 -16.95 4.93 9.70
C ALA A 82 -17.30 5.98 8.65
N ALA A 83 -16.28 6.51 7.97
CA ALA A 83 -16.50 7.35 6.80
C ALA A 83 -17.41 6.55 5.86
N ARG A 84 -18.65 7.01 5.68
CA ARG A 84 -19.55 6.42 4.69
C ARG A 84 -18.80 6.44 3.37
N THR A 85 -18.69 5.27 2.74
CA THR A 85 -18.31 5.12 1.34
C THR A 85 -19.41 5.76 0.49
N GLY A 86 -19.42 7.10 0.47
CA GLY A 86 -20.24 7.86 -0.44
C GLY A 86 -19.77 7.59 -1.86
N THR A 87 -20.72 7.34 -2.76
CA THR A 87 -20.53 7.43 -4.20
C THR A 87 -20.23 8.89 -4.56
N THR A 88 -19.00 9.33 -4.29
CA THR A 88 -18.50 10.60 -4.79
C THR A 88 -18.17 10.39 -6.26
N SER A 89 -18.91 11.03 -7.16
CA SER A 89 -18.49 11.26 -8.54
C SER A 89 -17.13 11.95 -8.49
N HIS A 90 -16.05 11.17 -8.60
CA HIS A 90 -14.70 11.70 -8.51
C HIS A 90 -14.36 12.44 -9.81
N PRO A 91 -13.81 13.66 -9.74
CA PRO A 91 -13.28 14.36 -10.91
C PRO A 91 -12.21 13.49 -11.58
N ASP A 92 -12.31 13.32 -12.90
CA ASP A 92 -11.41 12.65 -13.84
C ASP A 92 -10.36 11.71 -13.22
N LEU A 93 -10.81 10.58 -12.66
CA LEU A 93 -9.89 9.50 -12.31
C LEU A 93 -9.30 8.93 -13.60
N ILE A 94 -7.97 8.77 -13.61
CA ILE A 94 -7.28 8.04 -14.68
C ILE A 94 -7.45 6.56 -14.39
N TRP A 95 -8.12 5.86 -15.31
CA TRP A 95 -8.34 4.41 -15.23
C TRP A 95 -7.28 3.65 -16.01
N THR A 96 -6.87 2.52 -15.47
CA THR A 96 -5.88 1.61 -16.03
C THR A 96 -6.46 0.19 -16.02
N SER A 97 -6.23 -0.56 -17.10
CA SER A 97 -6.67 -1.95 -17.19
C SER A 97 -5.97 -2.79 -16.12
N ALA A 98 -6.71 -3.74 -15.57
CA ALA A 98 -6.20 -4.71 -14.63
C ALA A 98 -6.93 -6.05 -14.75
N THR A 99 -6.30 -7.08 -14.20
CA THR A 99 -6.88 -8.42 -14.18
C THR A 99 -6.79 -9.00 -12.78
N LEU A 100 -7.86 -9.64 -12.32
CA LEU A 100 -7.83 -10.42 -11.09
C LEU A 100 -6.96 -11.67 -11.30
N VAL A 101 -5.85 -11.80 -10.58
CA VAL A 101 -4.89 -12.91 -10.73
C VAL A 101 -5.13 -14.00 -9.71
N GLU A 102 -5.44 -13.62 -8.47
CA GLU A 102 -5.74 -14.59 -7.40
C GLU A 102 -6.86 -14.07 -6.52
N ASN A 103 -7.65 -15.01 -6.00
CA ASN A 103 -8.70 -14.75 -5.03
C ASN A 103 -8.60 -15.78 -3.88
N LYS A 104 -7.94 -15.41 -2.79
CA LYS A 104 -7.61 -16.32 -1.67
C LYS A 104 -8.38 -15.96 -0.40
N GLU A 105 -8.61 -16.96 0.45
CA GLU A 105 -9.13 -16.71 1.80
C GLU A 105 -8.07 -16.00 2.65
N ALA A 106 -8.49 -14.96 3.38
CA ALA A 106 -7.62 -14.17 4.25
C ALA A 106 -7.90 -14.41 5.75
N SER A 107 -9.12 -14.85 6.09
CA SER A 107 -9.54 -15.23 7.45
C SER A 107 -10.00 -16.69 7.50
N LEU A 108 -9.89 -17.32 8.68
CA LEU A 108 -10.25 -18.74 8.88
C LEU A 108 -11.76 -19.00 8.78
N ASP A 109 -12.57 -17.97 9.06
CA ASP A 109 -14.03 -18.04 8.96
C ASP A 109 -14.56 -17.79 7.53
N GLY A 110 -13.67 -17.64 6.54
CA GLY A 110 -14.00 -17.34 5.15
C GLY A 110 -14.65 -15.96 4.91
N GLY A 111 -14.77 -15.13 5.95
CA GLY A 111 -15.42 -13.82 5.87
C GLY A 111 -14.62 -12.82 5.05
N LEU A 112 -13.29 -12.92 5.07
CA LEU A 112 -12.38 -12.02 4.38
C LEU A 112 -11.64 -12.73 3.24
N ARG A 113 -11.51 -12.05 2.10
CA ARG A 113 -10.76 -12.54 0.93
C ARG A 113 -9.68 -11.53 0.53
N LEU A 114 -8.53 -12.05 0.14
CA LEU A 114 -7.42 -11.29 -0.43
C LEU A 114 -7.46 -11.46 -1.94
N LEU A 115 -7.74 -10.36 -2.65
CA LEU A 115 -7.67 -10.31 -4.11
C LEU A 115 -6.31 -9.78 -4.53
N ARG A 116 -5.66 -10.48 -5.47
CA ARG A 116 -4.42 -10.02 -6.09
C ARG A 116 -4.71 -9.57 -7.51
N LEU A 117 -4.35 -8.33 -7.82
CA LEU A 117 -4.58 -7.69 -9.11
C LEU A 117 -3.27 -7.51 -9.85
N SER A 118 -3.31 -7.71 -11.16
CA SER A 118 -2.25 -7.31 -12.09
C SER A 118 -2.70 -6.04 -12.81
N VAL A 119 -2.15 -4.90 -12.40
CA VAL A 119 -2.43 -3.58 -13.00
C VAL A 119 -1.46 -3.35 -14.14
N GLU A 120 -1.95 -3.04 -15.33
CA GLU A 120 -1.11 -2.81 -16.50
C GLU A 120 -0.14 -1.64 -16.27
N ASP A 121 1.16 -1.88 -16.43
CA ASP A 121 2.16 -0.84 -16.48
C ASP A 121 2.60 -0.65 -17.93
N ARG A 122 2.38 0.53 -18.51
CA ARG A 122 2.82 0.82 -19.88
C ARG A 122 4.33 0.96 -19.96
N VAL A 123 5.03 -0.16 -20.11
CA VAL A 123 6.47 -0.20 -20.36
C VAL A 123 6.72 -0.10 -21.87
N GLN A 124 7.47 0.91 -22.29
CA GLN A 124 7.89 1.01 -23.69
C GLN A 124 9.05 0.03 -23.98
N TYR A 125 8.82 -0.85 -24.94
CA TYR A 125 9.84 -1.70 -25.55
C TYR A 125 10.14 -1.17 -26.95
N LEU A 126 11.42 -1.06 -27.31
CA LEU A 126 11.87 -1.03 -28.70
C LEU A 126 12.69 -2.30 -28.94
N ASP A 127 12.38 -3.01 -30.02
CA ASP A 127 13.10 -4.20 -30.49
C ASP A 127 13.35 -5.28 -29.41
N GLY A 128 12.33 -5.55 -28.58
CA GLY A 128 12.41 -6.55 -27.51
C GLY A 128 13.35 -6.19 -26.36
N ARG A 129 13.94 -5.00 -26.37
CA ARG A 129 14.75 -4.47 -25.28
C ARG A 129 13.97 -3.39 -24.54
N LYS A 130 14.00 -3.48 -23.21
CA LYS A 130 13.45 -2.43 -22.36
C LYS A 130 14.20 -1.13 -22.62
N VAL A 131 13.51 -0.15 -23.18
CA VAL A 131 14.11 1.12 -23.56
C VAL A 131 14.32 1.93 -22.30
N ARG A 132 15.58 2.22 -21.98
CA ARG A 132 15.98 3.09 -20.87
C ARG A 132 15.71 4.58 -21.15
N GLN A 133 15.18 4.92 -22.31
CA GLN A 133 14.79 6.29 -22.62
C GLN A 133 13.70 6.74 -21.64
N VAL A 134 13.69 8.04 -21.33
CA VAL A 134 12.77 8.71 -20.40
C VAL A 134 11.35 8.21 -20.66
N GLN A 135 10.83 7.35 -19.78
CA GLN A 135 9.44 6.91 -19.84
C GLN A 135 8.58 8.18 -19.83
N ARG A 136 7.85 8.44 -20.92
CA ARG A 136 7.07 9.67 -21.07
C ARG A 136 5.95 9.79 -20.04
N ARG A 137 5.53 8.67 -19.45
CA ARG A 137 4.56 8.61 -18.36
C ARG A 137 5.13 7.78 -17.21
N PRO A 138 4.95 8.21 -15.95
CA PRO A 138 5.33 7.41 -14.80
C PRO A 138 4.57 6.08 -14.82
N ARG A 139 5.18 5.01 -14.31
CA ARG A 139 4.49 3.74 -14.12
C ARG A 139 3.44 3.92 -13.03
N TRP A 140 2.39 3.11 -13.07
CA TRP A 140 1.39 3.10 -12.03
C TRP A 140 2.04 2.86 -10.66
N ARG A 141 3.03 1.96 -10.61
CA ARG A 141 3.83 1.68 -9.41
C ARG A 141 4.60 2.87 -8.84
N ASP A 142 4.98 3.83 -9.67
CA ASP A 142 5.83 4.95 -9.25
C ASP A 142 5.03 5.92 -8.35
N ASP A 143 3.70 5.87 -8.44
CA ASP A 143 2.77 6.62 -7.58
C ASP A 143 2.44 5.87 -6.28
N PHE A 144 2.63 4.55 -6.23
CA PHE A 144 2.51 3.77 -5.01
C PHE A 144 3.82 3.84 -4.20
N ARG A 145 3.87 4.81 -3.28
CA ARG A 145 5.07 5.16 -2.53
C ARG A 145 4.98 4.84 -1.05
N PHE A 146 3.80 4.94 -0.47
CA PHE A 146 3.60 4.86 0.97
C PHE A 146 2.50 3.85 1.34
N PRO A 147 2.67 3.13 2.45
CA PRO A 147 1.59 2.31 3.00
C PRO A 147 0.35 3.15 3.33
N GLY A 148 -0.83 2.52 3.25
CA GLY A 148 -2.12 3.16 3.51
C GLY A 148 -2.67 3.98 2.33
N GLN A 149 -1.99 3.99 1.18
CA GLN A 149 -2.58 4.47 -0.06
C GLN A 149 -3.67 3.51 -0.55
N SER A 150 -4.50 3.99 -1.46
CA SER A 150 -5.75 3.33 -1.87
C SER A 150 -5.98 3.50 -3.36
N VAL A 151 -6.89 2.71 -3.91
CA VAL A 151 -7.27 2.73 -5.32
C VAL A 151 -8.78 2.64 -5.43
N ALA A 152 -9.37 3.20 -6.49
CA ALA A 152 -10.73 2.89 -6.88
C ALA A 152 -10.70 1.76 -7.91
N LEU A 153 -11.64 0.84 -7.78
CA LEU A 153 -11.89 -0.22 -8.76
C LEU A 153 -13.20 0.04 -9.46
N ARG A 154 -13.21 -0.18 -10.77
CA ARG A 154 -14.39 -0.22 -11.61
C ARG A 154 -14.53 -1.63 -12.20
N PHE A 155 -15.69 -2.25 -12.02
CA PHE A 155 -15.95 -3.62 -12.46
C PHE A 155 -17.44 -3.85 -12.71
N CYS A 156 -17.77 -4.92 -13.42
CA CYS A 156 -19.14 -5.32 -13.68
C CYS A 156 -19.69 -6.21 -12.56
N PRO A 157 -20.77 -5.81 -11.86
CA PRO A 157 -21.41 -6.63 -10.85
C PRO A 157 -22.26 -7.72 -11.54
N GLY A 158 -21.69 -8.91 -11.74
CA GLY A 158 -22.40 -10.08 -12.26
C GLY A 158 -21.46 -11.15 -12.81
N PRO A 159 -21.91 -12.42 -12.88
CA PRO A 159 -21.13 -13.49 -13.50
C PRO A 159 -21.11 -13.35 -15.03
N GLY A 160 -19.95 -13.52 -15.65
CA GLY A 160 -19.81 -13.62 -17.12
C GLY A 160 -19.66 -12.30 -17.89
N ALA A 161 -19.39 -11.18 -17.21
CA ALA A 161 -19.05 -9.93 -17.90
C ALA A 161 -17.64 -10.00 -18.48
N ALA A 162 -17.53 -9.98 -19.81
CA ALA A 162 -16.28 -10.18 -20.53
C ALA A 162 -15.37 -8.94 -20.57
N ASP A 163 -15.90 -7.75 -20.25
CA ASP A 163 -15.16 -6.49 -20.25
C ASP A 163 -15.91 -5.39 -19.48
N VAL A 164 -15.20 -4.45 -18.88
CA VAL A 164 -15.77 -3.26 -18.22
C VAL A 164 -16.42 -2.33 -19.24
N ASP A 165 -15.92 -2.27 -20.46
CA ASP A 165 -16.55 -1.55 -21.58
C ASP A 165 -17.85 -2.23 -22.08
N GLY A 166 -18.01 -3.52 -21.79
CA GLY A 166 -19.19 -4.33 -22.09
C GLY A 166 -20.25 -4.35 -20.98
N CYS A 167 -19.98 -3.71 -19.83
CA CYS A 167 -21.01 -3.42 -18.84
C CYS A 167 -22.13 -2.60 -19.51
N ALA A 168 -23.40 -2.92 -19.26
CA ALA A 168 -24.49 -2.02 -19.63
C ALA A 168 -24.18 -0.60 -19.12
N ALA A 169 -24.54 0.44 -19.88
CA ALA A 169 -24.05 1.82 -19.73
C ALA A 169 -24.16 2.43 -18.30
N ASP A 170 -25.03 1.88 -17.45
CA ASP A 170 -25.25 2.31 -16.05
C ASP A 170 -24.85 1.25 -15.00
N GLY A 171 -24.20 0.16 -15.42
CA GLY A 171 -24.03 -1.06 -14.62
C GLY A 171 -22.70 -1.22 -13.89
N SER A 172 -21.68 -0.40 -14.18
CA SER A 172 -20.36 -0.57 -13.55
C SER A 172 -20.37 -0.10 -12.08
N ALA A 173 -19.88 -0.95 -11.18
CA ALA A 173 -19.71 -0.60 -9.78
C ALA A 173 -18.33 0.04 -9.58
N THR A 174 -18.29 1.19 -8.88
CA THR A 174 -17.03 1.83 -8.47
C THR A 174 -16.88 1.80 -6.95
N VAL A 175 -15.82 1.19 -6.46
CA VAL A 175 -15.55 1.06 -5.01
C VAL A 175 -14.08 1.34 -4.70
N ARG A 176 -13.81 2.02 -3.59
CA ARG A 176 -12.44 2.34 -3.15
C ARG A 176 -11.93 1.32 -2.14
N PHE A 177 -10.68 0.89 -2.32
CA PHE A 177 -10.00 -0.08 -1.46
C PHE A 177 -8.63 0.44 -1.03
N ALA A 178 -8.25 0.18 0.22
CA ALA A 178 -6.87 0.35 0.66
C ALA A 178 -6.00 -0.77 0.08
N LEU A 179 -4.78 -0.43 -0.33
CA LEU A 179 -3.80 -1.41 -0.79
C LEU A 179 -3.29 -2.19 0.42
N ALA A 180 -3.40 -3.53 0.36
CA ALA A 180 -2.95 -4.45 1.39
C ALA A 180 -1.48 -4.87 1.21
N SER A 181 -0.97 -4.82 -0.02
CA SER A 181 0.45 -5.02 -0.33
C SER A 181 1.27 -3.79 0.12
N SER A 182 2.55 -3.96 0.46
CA SER A 182 3.42 -2.82 0.75
C SER A 182 4.00 -2.25 -0.56
N PRO A 183 4.43 -0.97 -0.58
CA PRO A 183 5.13 -0.41 -1.74
C PRO A 183 6.39 -1.22 -2.11
N THR A 184 7.06 -1.81 -1.11
CA THR A 184 8.25 -2.64 -1.36
C THR A 184 7.87 -3.99 -1.96
N SER A 185 6.84 -4.67 -1.44
CA SER A 185 6.41 -5.96 -1.99
C SER A 185 5.91 -5.82 -3.42
N ALA A 186 5.08 -4.81 -3.70
CA ALA A 186 4.60 -4.50 -5.05
C ALA A 186 5.74 -4.21 -6.04
N ARG A 187 6.85 -3.61 -5.59
CA ARG A 187 8.04 -3.39 -6.44
C ARG A 187 8.83 -4.66 -6.70
N ASN A 188 9.01 -5.48 -5.67
CA ASN A 188 9.79 -6.70 -5.75
C ASN A 188 9.07 -7.78 -6.57
N GLU A 189 7.78 -7.97 -6.33
CA GLU A 189 6.97 -8.99 -7.02
C GLU A 189 6.71 -8.64 -8.49
N SER A 190 6.66 -7.35 -8.81
CA SER A 190 6.57 -6.86 -10.19
C SER A 190 7.93 -6.59 -10.83
N ALA A 191 9.02 -7.10 -10.24
CA ALA A 191 10.33 -7.01 -10.86
C ALA A 191 10.36 -7.88 -12.14
N GLY A 192 10.46 -7.22 -13.30
CA GLY A 192 10.50 -7.90 -14.59
C GLY A 192 9.13 -8.16 -15.22
N LEU A 193 8.05 -7.69 -14.61
CA LEU A 193 6.71 -7.71 -15.20
C LEU A 193 6.37 -6.36 -15.85
N ASP A 194 5.49 -6.41 -16.84
CA ASP A 194 4.83 -5.24 -17.44
C ASP A 194 3.52 -4.90 -16.73
N ALA A 195 3.44 -5.27 -15.46
CA ALA A 195 2.31 -5.02 -14.60
C ALA A 195 2.76 -4.83 -13.15
N THR A 196 2.01 -4.01 -12.42
CA THR A 196 2.13 -3.91 -10.96
C THR A 196 1.16 -4.88 -10.30
N LEU A 197 1.69 -5.76 -9.45
CA LEU A 197 0.93 -6.66 -8.62
C LEU A 197 0.58 -5.95 -7.32
N VAL A 198 -0.71 -5.87 -7.02
CA VAL A 198 -1.21 -5.30 -5.78
C VAL A 198 -2.26 -6.20 -5.15
N GLU A 199 -2.43 -6.08 -3.85
CA GLU A 199 -3.38 -6.89 -3.09
C GLU A 199 -4.41 -6.01 -2.41
N LEU A 200 -5.65 -6.51 -2.33
CA LEU A 200 -6.78 -5.84 -1.69
C LEU A 200 -7.48 -6.81 -0.73
N LEU A 201 -7.83 -6.34 0.46
CA LEU A 201 -8.62 -7.12 1.41
C LEU A 201 -10.10 -6.74 1.30
N LEU A 202 -10.95 -7.73 1.09
CA LEU A 202 -12.39 -7.57 0.92
C LEU A 202 -13.14 -8.36 1.98
N ASP A 203 -14.30 -7.84 2.37
CA ASP A 203 -15.27 -8.53 3.22
C ASP A 203 -16.40 -9.08 2.36
N THR A 204 -16.55 -10.39 2.36
CA THR A 204 -17.59 -11.13 1.62
C THR A 204 -18.99 -10.86 2.18
N ARG A 205 -19.08 -10.38 3.43
CA ARG A 205 -20.34 -10.10 4.13
C ARG A 205 -20.75 -8.64 3.99
N ALA A 206 -19.94 -7.82 3.31
CA ALA A 206 -20.28 -6.45 3.03
C ALA A 206 -21.56 -6.40 2.18
N ARG A 207 -22.46 -5.45 2.48
CA ARG A 207 -23.74 -5.30 1.74
C ARG A 207 -23.61 -4.46 0.47
N ASP A 208 -22.39 -4.06 0.13
CA ASP A 208 -22.09 -3.22 -1.02
C ASP A 208 -21.51 -4.05 -2.17
N SER A 209 -21.14 -3.37 -3.26
CA SER A 209 -20.58 -4.01 -4.44
C SER A 209 -19.26 -4.75 -4.16
N ALA A 210 -18.61 -4.56 -3.00
CA ALA A 210 -17.40 -5.29 -2.65
C ALA A 210 -17.64 -6.79 -2.47
N ALA A 211 -18.82 -7.21 -2.01
CA ALA A 211 -19.16 -8.64 -1.93
C ALA A 211 -19.27 -9.27 -3.33
N SER A 212 -19.84 -8.56 -4.30
CA SER A 212 -19.88 -9.01 -5.69
C SER A 212 -18.48 -9.13 -6.30
N LEU A 213 -17.55 -8.25 -5.94
CA LEU A 213 -16.16 -8.33 -6.36
C LEU A 213 -15.42 -9.52 -5.71
N ALA A 214 -15.69 -9.79 -4.43
CA ALA A 214 -15.07 -10.91 -3.71
C ALA A 214 -15.47 -12.29 -4.29
N ALA A 215 -16.59 -12.36 -5.02
CA ALA A 215 -17.07 -13.56 -5.70
C ALA A 215 -16.47 -13.76 -7.12
N GLN A 216 -15.71 -12.80 -7.64
CA GLN A 216 -15.14 -12.90 -9.00
C GLN A 216 -14.01 -13.93 -9.08
N GLU A 217 -13.89 -14.54 -10.25
CA GLU A 217 -12.87 -15.55 -10.52
C GLU A 217 -11.57 -14.94 -11.07
N PRO A 218 -10.41 -15.56 -10.81
CA PRO A 218 -9.18 -15.22 -11.52
C PRO A 218 -9.36 -15.19 -13.04
N GLY A 219 -8.75 -14.21 -13.70
CA GLY A 219 -8.93 -13.92 -15.12
C GLY A 219 -9.95 -12.81 -15.40
N THR A 220 -10.77 -12.43 -14.42
CA THR A 220 -11.78 -11.37 -14.60
C THR A 220 -11.11 -10.02 -14.89
N PRO A 221 -11.47 -9.33 -15.99
CA PRO A 221 -10.99 -7.99 -16.30
C PRO A 221 -11.69 -6.95 -15.42
N LEU A 222 -10.93 -5.93 -15.02
CA LEU A 222 -11.40 -4.80 -14.22
C LEU A 222 -10.53 -3.58 -14.50
N GLU A 223 -10.96 -2.42 -14.01
CA GLU A 223 -10.15 -1.21 -14.10
C GLU A 223 -9.79 -0.69 -12.72
N VAL A 224 -8.58 -0.17 -12.61
CA VAL A 224 -7.99 0.38 -11.39
C VAL A 224 -7.66 1.84 -11.66
N SER A 225 -8.03 2.71 -10.74
CA SER A 225 -7.65 4.12 -10.83
C SER A 225 -6.14 4.30 -10.63
N GLN A 226 -5.63 5.49 -10.93
CA GLN A 226 -4.36 5.94 -10.36
C GLN A 226 -4.35 5.79 -8.82
N VAL A 227 -3.16 5.72 -8.22
CA VAL A 227 -3.01 5.60 -6.77
C VAL A 227 -3.53 6.87 -6.08
N LEU A 228 -4.34 6.67 -5.03
CA LEU A 228 -5.03 7.73 -4.29
C LEU A 228 -4.54 7.80 -2.84
N GLY A 229 -4.46 9.02 -2.33
CA GLY A 229 -4.10 9.30 -0.95
C GLY A 229 -2.59 9.43 -0.72
N ARG A 230 -2.22 9.91 0.47
CA ARG A 230 -0.83 10.16 0.90
C ARG A 230 -0.27 9.08 1.83
N GLY A 231 -1.03 8.00 2.03
CA GLY A 231 -0.69 6.95 2.98
C GLY A 231 -1.14 7.28 4.41
N PHE A 232 -0.42 6.74 5.39
CA PHE A 232 -0.59 7.10 6.81
C PHE A 232 -0.10 8.53 7.05
N SER A 233 -1.00 9.49 6.90
CA SER A 233 -0.74 10.92 7.12
C SER A 233 -1.81 11.55 8.01
N SER A 234 -1.39 12.51 8.82
CA SER A 234 -2.30 13.31 9.64
C SER A 234 -3.26 14.13 8.77
N VAL A 235 -4.53 14.14 9.17
CA VAL A 235 -5.54 15.03 8.58
C VAL A 235 -5.37 16.46 9.08
N LEU A 236 -4.76 16.65 10.24
CA LEU A 236 -4.67 17.93 10.95
C LEU A 236 -3.37 18.68 10.66
N SER A 237 -2.32 17.98 10.25
CA SER A 237 -1.00 18.58 10.05
C SER A 237 -0.36 18.06 8.76
N LEU A 238 -0.14 18.99 7.84
CA LEU A 238 0.61 18.72 6.61
C LEU A 238 2.07 18.43 6.98
N GLY A 239 2.58 17.27 6.58
CA GLY A 239 3.95 16.83 6.88
C GLY A 239 4.07 15.92 8.10
N ALA A 240 3.00 15.72 8.87
CA ALA A 240 2.97 14.67 9.88
C ALA A 240 2.50 13.35 9.24
N ASP A 241 3.43 12.57 8.70
CA ASP A 241 3.15 11.26 8.11
C ASP A 241 4.03 10.16 8.71
N LEU A 242 3.76 8.92 8.30
CA LEU A 242 4.50 7.75 8.78
C LEU A 242 5.99 7.83 8.44
N ALA A 243 6.36 8.32 7.26
CA ALA A 243 7.78 8.41 6.90
C ALA A 243 8.51 9.40 7.82
N THR A 244 7.92 10.58 8.06
CA THR A 244 8.46 11.55 9.01
C THR A 244 8.51 10.97 10.44
N ALA A 245 7.50 10.21 10.87
CA ALA A 245 7.51 9.60 12.20
C ALA A 245 8.63 8.55 12.37
N LEU A 246 8.96 7.81 11.30
CA LEU A 246 10.09 6.87 11.28
C LEU A 246 11.43 7.63 11.33
N GLU A 247 11.60 8.68 10.52
CA GLU A 247 12.81 9.51 10.50
C GLU A 247 13.09 10.16 11.87
N GLU A 248 12.03 10.61 12.55
CA GLU A 248 12.10 11.19 13.89
C GLU A 248 12.17 10.14 15.01
N GLN A 249 12.30 8.85 14.67
CA GLN A 249 12.50 7.76 15.63
C GLN A 249 11.40 7.64 16.70
N ARG A 250 10.15 8.01 16.35
CA ARG A 250 9.05 8.02 17.29
C ARG A 250 8.55 6.60 17.60
N PRO A 251 8.11 6.31 18.83
CA PRO A 251 7.37 5.08 19.10
C PRO A 251 6.03 5.12 18.34
N LEU A 252 5.62 3.98 17.78
CA LEU A 252 4.44 3.89 16.92
C LEU A 252 3.37 2.99 17.54
N LEU A 253 2.11 3.45 17.47
CA LEU A 253 0.93 2.63 17.69
C LEU A 253 0.11 2.62 16.40
N LEU A 254 -0.04 1.45 15.80
CA LEU A 254 -0.81 1.25 14.57
C LEU A 254 -2.10 0.50 14.90
N LEU A 255 -3.21 1.02 14.40
CA LEU A 255 -4.55 0.49 14.68
C LEU A 255 -5.23 0.15 13.35
N GLY A 256 -5.51 -1.13 13.14
CA GLY A 256 -6.25 -1.63 11.98
C GLY A 256 -7.66 -2.01 12.41
N ALA A 257 -8.63 -1.17 12.03
CA ALA A 257 -10.05 -1.44 12.24
C ALA A 257 -10.74 -1.54 10.88
N SER A 258 -11.67 -2.50 10.72
CA SER A 258 -12.32 -2.84 9.44
C SER A 258 -11.37 -3.45 8.39
N PRO A 259 -11.90 -4.13 7.36
CA PRO A 259 -11.08 -4.71 6.29
C PRO A 259 -10.14 -3.68 5.63
N GLY A 260 -10.62 -2.47 5.36
CA GLY A 260 -9.80 -1.41 4.76
C GLY A 260 -8.68 -0.92 5.69
N GLY A 261 -8.96 -0.77 6.99
CA GLY A 261 -7.94 -0.37 7.96
C GLY A 261 -6.91 -1.47 8.22
N VAL A 262 -7.33 -2.73 8.22
CA VAL A 262 -6.42 -3.88 8.36
C VAL A 262 -5.58 -4.09 7.10
N ALA A 263 -6.13 -3.85 5.90
CA ALA A 263 -5.35 -3.80 4.66
C ALA A 263 -4.24 -2.73 4.73
N ALA A 264 -4.61 -1.50 5.08
CA ALA A 264 -3.63 -0.42 5.24
C ALA A 264 -2.57 -0.78 6.29
N LEU A 265 -2.99 -1.37 7.41
CA LEU A 265 -2.09 -1.82 8.46
C LEU A 265 -1.10 -2.87 7.95
N ARG A 266 -1.58 -3.91 7.24
CA ARG A 266 -0.72 -4.93 6.63
C ARG A 266 0.29 -4.31 5.66
N SER A 267 -0.14 -3.36 4.83
CA SER A 267 0.75 -2.63 3.93
C SER A 267 1.91 -1.97 4.69
N ALA A 268 1.67 -1.46 5.90
CA ALA A 268 2.69 -0.85 6.74
C ALA A 268 3.57 -1.90 7.43
N LEU A 269 2.97 -2.96 7.96
CA LEU A 269 3.67 -4.04 8.66
C LEU A 269 4.55 -4.88 7.73
N SER A 270 4.28 -4.88 6.42
CA SER A 270 5.12 -5.52 5.41
C SER A 270 6.03 -4.51 4.67
N TRP A 271 6.16 -3.28 5.18
CA TRP A 271 7.01 -2.24 4.59
C TRP A 271 8.39 -2.21 5.24
N THR A 272 9.43 -2.41 4.42
CA THR A 272 10.82 -2.55 4.91
C THR A 272 11.30 -1.42 5.83
N PRO A 273 11.04 -0.12 5.56
CA PRO A 273 11.41 0.95 6.49
C PRO A 273 10.79 0.82 7.87
N LEU A 274 9.52 0.39 7.96
CA LEU A 274 8.85 0.20 9.23
C LEU A 274 9.41 -1.01 9.99
N LEU A 275 9.67 -2.11 9.27
CA LEU A 275 10.28 -3.30 9.88
C LEU A 275 11.70 -3.01 10.41
N ALA A 276 12.50 -2.24 9.67
CA ALA A 276 13.82 -1.80 10.12
C ALA A 276 13.75 -0.89 11.37
N HIS A 277 12.71 -0.05 11.46
CA HIS A 277 12.43 0.78 12.62
C HIS A 277 11.98 -0.05 13.83
N ALA A 278 11.11 -1.03 13.63
CA ALA A 278 10.60 -1.91 14.70
C ALA A 278 11.72 -2.72 15.39
N ALA A 279 12.84 -2.97 14.70
CA ALA A 279 14.01 -3.62 15.29
C ALA A 279 14.73 -2.75 16.34
N GLN A 280 14.53 -1.43 16.32
CA GLN A 280 15.25 -0.46 17.17
C GLN A 280 14.33 0.34 18.09
N HIS A 281 13.09 0.57 17.68
CA HIS A 281 12.14 1.46 18.35
C HIS A 281 10.81 0.74 18.62
N PRO A 282 10.08 1.10 19.68
CA PRO A 282 8.82 0.45 20.01
C PRO A 282 7.76 0.65 18.91
N VAL A 283 7.28 -0.46 18.35
CA VAL A 283 6.14 -0.50 17.44
C VAL A 283 5.10 -1.46 18.00
N VAL A 284 3.89 -0.96 18.22
CA VAL A 284 2.73 -1.75 18.64
C VAL A 284 1.70 -1.71 17.52
N ALA A 285 1.19 -2.88 17.14
CA ALA A 285 0.11 -2.99 16.17
C ALA A 285 -1.09 -3.70 16.81
N VAL A 286 -2.28 -3.15 16.59
CA VAL A 286 -3.53 -3.71 17.09
C VAL A 286 -4.47 -3.97 15.91
N VAL A 287 -4.85 -5.23 15.75
CA VAL A 287 -5.85 -5.67 14.76
C VAL A 287 -7.18 -5.84 15.49
N LEU A 288 -8.20 -5.08 15.09
CA LEU A 288 -9.56 -5.24 15.61
C LEU A 288 -10.33 -6.23 14.74
N ALA A 289 -10.72 -7.36 15.32
CA ALA A 289 -11.48 -8.40 14.65
C ALA A 289 -12.64 -8.87 15.54
N PRO A 290 -13.83 -9.16 14.97
CA PRO A 290 -15.00 -9.55 15.78
C PRO A 290 -14.82 -10.90 16.49
N SER A 291 -13.89 -11.72 16.02
CA SER A 291 -13.50 -12.99 16.66
C SER A 291 -12.08 -13.38 16.22
N PRO A 292 -11.39 -14.27 16.95
CA PRO A 292 -10.08 -14.77 16.55
C PRO A 292 -10.07 -15.44 15.17
N THR A 293 -11.15 -16.11 14.77
CA THR A 293 -11.26 -16.77 13.45
C THR A 293 -11.49 -15.78 12.32
N ALA A 294 -12.02 -14.59 12.62
CA ALA A 294 -12.22 -13.51 11.65
C ALA A 294 -10.98 -12.62 11.48
N ALA A 295 -9.93 -12.81 12.29
CA ALA A 295 -8.69 -12.07 12.16
C ALA A 295 -7.98 -12.46 10.85
N PRO A 296 -7.65 -11.51 9.96
CA PRO A 296 -6.96 -11.83 8.72
C PRO A 296 -5.44 -11.93 8.91
N PHE A 297 -4.79 -12.63 7.98
CA PHE A 297 -3.33 -12.71 7.86
C PHE A 297 -2.60 -13.30 9.08
N VAL A 298 -3.28 -14.14 9.87
CA VAL A 298 -2.72 -14.73 11.11
C VAL A 298 -1.38 -15.44 10.86
N VAL A 299 -1.17 -15.97 9.65
CA VAL A 299 0.09 -16.61 9.24
C VAL A 299 1.25 -15.61 9.17
N GLU A 300 1.03 -14.38 8.71
CA GLU A 300 2.05 -13.33 8.58
C GLU A 300 2.40 -12.69 9.94
N TRP A 301 1.57 -12.87 10.96
CA TRP A 301 1.74 -12.22 12.26
C TRP A 301 3.05 -12.59 12.94
N GLU A 302 3.50 -13.82 12.76
CA GLU A 302 4.76 -14.28 13.35
C GLU A 302 5.97 -13.60 12.71
N GLU A 303 5.94 -13.38 11.38
CA GLU A 303 7.00 -12.65 10.68
C GLU A 303 7.12 -11.22 11.20
N TRP A 304 5.98 -10.54 11.42
CA TRP A 304 5.98 -9.18 11.98
C TRP A 304 6.50 -9.13 13.43
N ARG A 305 6.16 -10.13 14.24
CA ARG A 305 6.70 -10.24 15.61
C ARG A 305 8.20 -10.44 15.62
N GLN A 306 8.72 -11.29 14.74
CA GLN A 306 10.15 -11.54 14.60
C GLN A 306 10.91 -10.29 14.16
N ALA A 307 10.26 -9.40 13.39
CA ALA A 307 10.82 -8.10 13.03
C ALA A 307 10.75 -7.04 14.16
N GLY A 308 10.20 -7.38 15.33
CA GLY A 308 10.16 -6.51 16.52
C GLY A 308 8.81 -5.85 16.81
N VAL A 309 7.77 -6.13 16.02
CA VAL A 309 6.43 -5.55 16.23
C VAL A 309 5.69 -6.27 17.36
N LYS A 310 5.20 -5.51 18.34
CA LYS A 310 4.30 -6.04 19.37
C LYS A 310 2.87 -6.07 18.84
N LEU A 311 2.42 -7.26 18.46
CA LEU A 311 1.09 -7.44 17.87
C LEU A 311 0.06 -7.84 18.92
N HIS A 312 -1.07 -7.14 18.92
CA HIS A 312 -2.26 -7.47 19.71
C HIS A 312 -3.47 -7.61 18.79
N SER A 313 -4.37 -8.52 19.14
CA SER A 313 -5.67 -8.68 18.50
C SER A 313 -6.75 -8.51 19.54
N VAL A 314 -7.77 -7.72 19.23
CA VAL A 314 -8.89 -7.39 20.13
C VAL A 314 -10.20 -7.59 19.40
#